data_AF-A0A8S2EQL0-F1
#
_entry.id   AF-A0A8S2EQL0-F1
#
_cell.length_a   1.000
_cell.length_b   1.000
_cell.length_c   1.000
_cell.angle_alpha   90.00
_cell.angle_beta   90.00
_cell.angle_gamma   90.00
#
_symmetry.space_group_name_H-M   'P 1'
#
loop_
_entity.id
_entity.type
_entity.pdbx_description
1 polymer ?
#
loop_
_entity_poly.entity_id
_entity_poly.type
_entity_poly.pdbx_seq_one_letter_code
_entity_poly.pdbx_strand_id
1 'polypeptide(L)'
;MGNDANDEAVADLLHNKDPKIVWIQVNSNNKAESILLNKPETEDPNNYHRFSYLNRLANTALFHKQYDQLKAIADEMLQSKPGELDYGDMMFKGNVFNGIVALKRDNNLENAKQFLLAAGQTPGSAVLSSFGPNMSLAKDLLELGEQQVVLKYFELCRKFWTHHPETLDEWETIVKQGQIPDFMANLSY
;
A
#
# COMPACT_ATOMS: atom_id res chain seq x y z
N MET A 1 15.34 -19.22 39.63
CA MET A 1 14.41 -20.33 39.93
C MET A 1 13.08 -19.64 40.21
N GLY A 2 12.23 -19.40 39.20
CA GLY A 2 11.40 -20.42 38.52
C GLY A 2 10.17 -20.63 39.39
N ASN A 3 9.17 -19.75 39.31
CA ASN A 3 7.94 -19.79 38.48
C ASN A 3 7.00 -20.92 38.92
N ASP A 4 5.70 -20.61 39.05
CA ASP A 4 4.55 -21.52 38.79
C ASP A 4 3.28 -21.02 39.51
N ALA A 5 2.57 -20.11 38.85
CA ALA A 5 1.14 -19.87 39.07
C ALA A 5 0.41 -19.40 37.79
N ASN A 6 1.12 -19.22 36.67
CA ASN A 6 0.56 -18.75 35.40
C ASN A 6 0.33 -19.88 34.38
N ASP A 7 0.76 -21.12 34.67
CA ASP A 7 0.75 -22.20 33.67
C ASP A 7 -0.60 -22.93 33.56
N GLU A 8 -1.46 -22.86 34.58
CA GLU A 8 -2.76 -23.57 34.56
C GLU A 8 -3.84 -22.85 33.73
N ALA A 9 -3.78 -21.54 33.58
CA ALA A 9 -4.72 -20.81 32.71
C ALA A 9 -4.40 -20.96 31.21
N VAL A 10 -3.17 -21.39 30.87
CA VAL A 10 -2.71 -21.56 29.49
C VAL A 10 -3.12 -22.93 28.93
N ALA A 11 -3.25 -23.94 29.79
CA ALA A 11 -3.58 -25.30 29.37
C ALA A 11 -5.02 -25.45 28.80
N ASP A 12 -5.96 -24.62 29.26
CA ASP A 12 -7.36 -24.66 28.81
C ASP A 12 -7.59 -24.01 27.43
N LEU A 13 -6.69 -23.13 26.99
CA LEU A 13 -6.76 -22.50 25.66
C LEU A 13 -6.27 -23.42 24.54
N LEU A 14 -5.53 -24.49 24.86
CA LEU A 14 -4.92 -25.40 23.88
C LEU A 14 -5.85 -26.53 23.41
N HIS A 15 -7.01 -26.72 24.05
CA HIS A 15 -7.95 -27.79 23.67
C HIS A 15 -9.09 -27.34 22.76
N ASN A 16 -9.23 -26.05 22.45
CA ASN A 16 -10.35 -25.59 21.62
C ASN A 16 -10.01 -25.63 20.12
N LYS A 17 -10.56 -26.63 19.43
CA LYS A 17 -10.36 -26.92 18.01
C LYS A 17 -11.25 -26.06 17.10
N ASP A 18 -10.96 -24.76 17.02
CA ASP A 18 -11.59 -23.90 15.99
C ASP A 18 -10.55 -22.97 15.33
N PRO A 19 -10.08 -23.26 14.11
CA PRO A 19 -8.98 -22.56 13.49
C PRO A 19 -9.48 -21.33 12.73
N LYS A 20 -9.97 -20.30 13.44
CA LYS A 20 -10.17 -18.97 12.84
C LYS A 20 -9.63 -17.89 13.77
N ILE A 21 -8.46 -17.39 13.38
CA ILE A 21 -7.79 -16.17 13.84
C ILE A 21 -7.01 -16.36 15.16
N VAL A 22 -5.67 -16.41 15.04
CA VAL A 22 -4.73 -16.23 16.16
C VAL A 22 -4.12 -14.84 16.04
N TRP A 23 -4.34 -13.99 17.04
CA TRP A 23 -3.61 -12.73 17.21
C TRP A 23 -2.30 -13.02 17.94
N ILE A 24 -1.15 -12.58 17.41
CA ILE A 24 0.15 -12.70 18.09
C ILE A 24 0.55 -11.35 18.68
N GLN A 25 0.86 -11.37 19.98
CA GLN A 25 1.38 -10.25 20.75
C GLN A 25 2.88 -10.05 20.47
N VAL A 26 3.29 -8.82 20.15
CA VAL A 26 4.66 -8.46 19.79
C VAL A 26 5.51 -8.28 21.05
N ASN A 27 6.56 -9.09 21.22
CA ASN A 27 7.61 -8.84 22.21
C ASN A 27 8.67 -7.90 21.63
N SER A 28 8.96 -6.82 22.35
CA SER A 28 9.68 -5.61 21.92
C SER A 28 11.19 -5.74 21.71
N ASN A 29 11.77 -6.94 21.68
CA ASN A 29 13.23 -7.10 21.76
C ASN A 29 13.90 -8.00 20.69
N ASN A 30 13.27 -8.24 19.54
CA ASN A 30 14.02 -8.81 18.40
C ASN A 30 13.56 -8.21 17.06
N LYS A 31 14.30 -7.21 16.59
CA LYS A 31 14.08 -6.53 15.31
C LYS A 31 14.40 -7.49 14.16
N ALA A 32 13.46 -7.59 13.23
CA ALA A 32 13.59 -8.03 11.82
C ALA A 32 13.15 -9.44 11.39
N GLU A 33 12.87 -10.42 12.27
CA GLU A 33 12.60 -11.80 11.78
C GLU A 33 11.19 -12.36 11.99
N SER A 34 10.25 -11.67 12.67
CA SER A 34 8.95 -12.28 13.02
C SER A 34 7.71 -11.71 12.31
N ILE A 35 7.81 -11.08 11.14
CA ILE A 35 6.62 -10.68 10.34
C ILE A 35 6.43 -11.56 9.08
N LEU A 36 7.31 -12.55 8.84
CA LEU A 36 7.26 -13.40 7.64
C LEU A 36 6.55 -14.76 7.79
N LEU A 37 5.85 -15.03 8.89
CA LEU A 37 5.11 -16.29 9.04
C LEU A 37 3.61 -16.09 8.81
N ASN A 38 3.25 -16.00 7.53
CA ASN A 38 2.11 -16.68 6.91
C ASN A 38 2.13 -16.39 5.41
N LYS A 39 3.08 -17.00 4.69
CA LYS A 39 2.77 -17.43 3.32
C LYS A 39 1.68 -18.48 3.51
N PRO A 40 0.42 -18.31 3.06
CA PRO A 40 -0.46 -19.47 2.97
C PRO A 40 0.16 -20.41 1.92
N GLU A 41 1.03 -21.31 2.37
CA GLU A 41 1.21 -22.60 1.74
C GLU A 41 -0.06 -23.41 2.00
N THR A 42 -1.14 -23.04 1.34
CA THR A 42 -2.26 -23.95 1.15
C THR A 42 -2.78 -23.71 -0.24
N GLU A 43 -2.59 -24.73 -1.06
CA GLU A 43 -3.20 -24.99 -2.34
C GLU A 43 -4.68 -24.53 -2.37
N ASP A 44 -4.93 -23.28 -2.76
CA ASP A 44 -6.26 -22.82 -3.16
C ASP A 44 -6.20 -22.53 -4.66
N PRO A 45 -6.92 -23.30 -5.51
CA PRO A 45 -7.03 -23.04 -6.94
C PRO A 45 -7.61 -21.66 -7.26
N ASN A 46 -8.22 -21.01 -6.28
CA ASN A 46 -8.75 -19.65 -6.36
C ASN A 46 -7.73 -18.66 -5.82
N ASN A 47 -6.90 -18.14 -6.74
CA ASN A 47 -5.86 -17.10 -6.57
C ASN A 47 -6.41 -15.71 -6.10
N TYR A 48 -7.47 -15.68 -5.30
CA TYR A 48 -8.31 -14.52 -4.98
C TYR A 48 -7.71 -13.55 -3.94
N HIS A 49 -6.49 -13.79 -3.44
CA HIS A 49 -5.96 -13.04 -2.29
C HIS A 49 -4.53 -12.53 -2.43
N ARG A 50 -3.87 -12.71 -3.59
CA ARG A 50 -2.46 -12.29 -3.73
C ARG A 50 -2.32 -10.77 -3.58
N PHE A 51 -3.14 -9.99 -4.27
CA PHE A 51 -3.13 -8.53 -4.13
C PHE A 51 -3.47 -8.11 -2.70
N SER A 52 -4.55 -8.63 -2.11
CA SER A 52 -4.95 -8.29 -0.74
C SER A 52 -3.87 -8.60 0.29
N TYR A 53 -3.18 -9.74 0.14
CA TYR A 53 -2.08 -10.14 0.99
C TYR A 53 -0.89 -9.17 0.87
N LEU A 54 -0.41 -8.93 -0.36
CA LEU A 54 0.72 -8.02 -0.60
C LEU A 54 0.38 -6.59 -0.17
N ASN A 55 -0.85 -6.11 -0.43
CA ASN A 55 -1.29 -4.78 -0.02
C ASN A 55 -1.33 -4.65 1.51
N ARG A 56 -1.81 -5.67 2.23
CA ARG A 56 -1.80 -5.66 3.71
C ARG A 56 -0.37 -5.66 4.27
N LEU A 57 0.52 -6.47 3.70
CA LEU A 57 1.93 -6.48 4.10
C LEU A 57 2.61 -5.15 3.82
N ALA A 58 2.41 -4.57 2.63
CA ALA A 58 2.99 -3.29 2.25
C ALA A 58 2.52 -2.16 3.18
N ASN A 59 1.23 -2.08 3.48
CA ASN A 59 0.71 -1.08 4.41
C ASN A 59 1.25 -1.28 5.84
N THR A 60 1.41 -2.53 6.29
CA THR A 60 2.04 -2.85 7.59
C THR A 60 3.50 -2.40 7.61
N ALA A 61 4.28 -2.73 6.57
CA ALA A 61 5.66 -2.32 6.43
C ALA A 61 5.79 -0.80 6.37
N LEU A 62 4.92 -0.11 5.64
CA LEU A 62 4.86 1.35 5.57
C LEU A 62 4.57 1.97 6.95
N PHE A 63 3.57 1.47 7.66
CA PHE A 63 3.20 1.94 9.01
C PHE A 63 4.38 1.83 9.98
N HIS A 64 5.13 0.73 9.92
CA HIS A 64 6.33 0.51 10.73
C HIS A 64 7.62 1.08 10.14
N LYS A 65 7.55 1.84 9.03
CA LYS A 65 8.70 2.44 8.32
C LYS A 65 9.77 1.41 7.92
N GLN A 66 9.36 0.18 7.62
CA GLN A 66 10.21 -0.91 7.17
C GLN A 66 10.42 -0.82 5.65
N TYR A 67 11.13 0.22 5.21
CA TYR A 67 11.21 0.57 3.79
C TYR A 67 11.90 -0.47 2.90
N ASP A 68 12.82 -1.28 3.44
CA ASP A 68 13.43 -2.37 2.67
C ASP A 68 12.43 -3.48 2.37
N GLN A 69 11.58 -3.83 3.33
CA GLN A 69 10.50 -4.80 3.14
C GLN A 69 9.43 -4.23 2.21
N LEU A 70 9.05 -2.96 2.40
CA LEU A 70 8.11 -2.27 1.53
C LEU A 70 8.59 -2.28 0.08
N LYS A 71 9.89 -2.04 -0.14
CA LYS A 71 10.50 -2.10 -1.48
C LYS A 71 10.40 -3.50 -2.09
N ALA A 72 10.76 -4.54 -1.33
CA ALA A 72 10.70 -5.91 -1.84
C ALA A 72 9.27 -6.30 -2.26
N ILE A 73 8.27 -5.93 -1.43
CA ILE A 73 6.85 -6.16 -1.73
C ILE A 73 6.41 -5.35 -2.97
N ALA A 74 6.81 -4.07 -3.06
CA ALA A 74 6.50 -3.22 -4.19
C ALA A 74 7.10 -3.77 -5.51
N ASP A 75 8.34 -4.24 -5.46
CA ASP A 75 9.01 -4.86 -6.61
C ASP A 75 8.32 -6.17 -7.02
N GLU A 76 7.80 -6.95 -6.06
CA GLU A 76 7.00 -8.16 -6.32
C GLU A 76 5.66 -7.81 -7.00
N MET A 77 4.96 -6.77 -6.55
CA MET A 77 3.74 -6.30 -7.20
C MET A 77 4.00 -5.90 -8.66
N LEU A 78 5.13 -5.24 -8.94
CA LEU A 78 5.53 -4.83 -10.29
C LEU A 78 5.96 -5.99 -11.21
N GLN A 79 6.06 -7.22 -10.69
CA GLN A 79 6.25 -8.41 -11.53
C GLN A 79 4.93 -8.96 -12.12
N SER A 80 3.78 -8.41 -11.73
CA SER A 80 2.49 -8.84 -12.27
C SER A 80 2.41 -8.62 -13.78
N LYS A 81 1.68 -9.48 -14.48
CA LYS A 81 1.60 -9.49 -15.95
C LYS A 81 0.21 -9.12 -16.45
N PRO A 82 0.11 -8.48 -17.64
CA PRO A 82 -1.19 -8.23 -18.27
C PRO A 82 -2.03 -9.52 -18.38
N GLY A 83 -3.29 -9.44 -17.94
CA GLY A 83 -4.22 -10.58 -17.92
C GLY A 83 -4.25 -11.35 -16.60
N GLU A 84 -3.33 -11.08 -15.66
CA GLU A 84 -3.46 -11.55 -14.29
C GLU A 84 -4.59 -10.82 -13.55
N LEU A 85 -5.18 -11.51 -12.57
CA LEU A 85 -6.13 -10.91 -11.65
C LEU A 85 -5.46 -9.75 -10.90
N ASP A 86 -6.18 -8.64 -10.72
CA ASP A 86 -5.71 -7.43 -10.03
C ASP A 86 -4.46 -6.78 -10.65
N TYR A 87 -4.09 -7.10 -11.90
CA TYR A 87 -2.92 -6.54 -12.58
C TYR A 87 -2.84 -5.01 -12.46
N GLY A 88 -3.97 -4.32 -12.69
CA GLY A 88 -4.05 -2.87 -12.55
C GLY A 88 -3.73 -2.36 -11.15
N ASP A 89 -4.30 -3.00 -10.11
CA ASP A 89 -4.08 -2.64 -8.71
C ASP A 89 -2.66 -2.95 -8.25
N MET A 90 -2.11 -4.11 -8.65
CA MET A 90 -0.72 -4.50 -8.39
C MET A 90 0.25 -3.47 -8.97
N MET A 91 0.10 -3.14 -10.25
CA MET A 91 0.97 -2.16 -10.90
C MET A 91 0.84 -0.78 -10.27
N PHE A 92 -0.38 -0.37 -9.92
CA PHE A 92 -0.61 0.93 -9.29
C PHE A 92 0.06 1.02 -7.91
N LYS A 93 -0.25 0.06 -7.02
CA LYS A 93 0.28 0.05 -5.65
C LYS A 93 1.79 -0.17 -5.61
N GLY A 94 2.34 -1.04 -6.47
CA GLY A 94 3.78 -1.25 -6.58
C GLY A 94 4.52 0.04 -6.92
N ASN A 95 4.00 0.84 -7.87
CA ASN A 95 4.57 2.14 -8.19
C ASN A 95 4.44 3.14 -7.02
N VAL A 96 3.27 3.26 -6.40
CA VAL A 96 3.07 4.17 -5.25
C VAL A 96 4.03 3.84 -4.11
N PHE A 97 4.16 2.57 -3.74
CA PHE A 97 5.05 2.16 -2.64
C PHE A 97 6.52 2.37 -2.98
N ASN A 98 6.98 2.07 -4.20
CA ASN A 98 8.34 2.38 -4.62
C ASN A 98 8.60 3.89 -4.64
N GLY A 99 7.62 4.72 -4.99
CA GLY A 99 7.71 6.17 -4.90
C GLY A 99 7.83 6.68 -3.46
N ILE A 100 7.07 6.10 -2.52
CA ILE A 100 7.19 6.39 -1.09
C ILE A 100 8.56 5.98 -0.56
N VAL A 101 9.08 4.80 -0.93
CA VAL A 101 10.43 4.35 -0.56
C VAL A 101 11.49 5.31 -1.10
N ALA A 102 11.42 5.65 -2.39
CA ALA A 102 12.33 6.59 -3.01
C ALA A 102 12.35 7.93 -2.27
N LEU A 103 11.18 8.43 -1.87
CA LEU A 103 11.08 9.70 -1.17
C LEU A 103 11.57 9.62 0.28
N LYS A 104 11.04 8.68 1.07
CA LYS A 104 11.20 8.67 2.54
C LYS A 104 12.45 7.93 3.02
N ARG A 105 12.94 6.93 2.27
CA ARG A 105 14.17 6.19 2.60
C ARG A 105 15.37 6.70 1.82
N ASP A 106 15.23 6.82 0.50
CA ASP A 106 16.36 7.10 -0.39
C ASP A 106 16.64 8.60 -0.57
N ASN A 107 15.74 9.47 -0.07
CA ASN A 107 15.77 10.91 -0.28
C ASN A 107 15.92 11.29 -1.77
N ASN A 108 15.28 10.50 -2.64
CA ASN A 108 15.36 10.62 -4.09
C ASN A 108 14.03 11.14 -4.65
N LEU A 109 13.94 12.47 -4.71
CA LEU A 109 12.75 13.18 -5.18
C LEU A 109 12.42 12.87 -6.65
N GLU A 110 13.43 12.77 -7.52
CA GLU A 110 13.21 12.49 -8.94
C GLU A 110 12.60 11.10 -9.17
N ASN A 111 13.09 10.08 -8.47
CA ASN A 111 12.50 8.75 -8.56
C ASN A 111 11.08 8.72 -7.99
N ALA A 112 10.81 9.43 -6.89
CA ALA A 112 9.46 9.53 -6.34
C ALA A 112 8.47 10.12 -7.36
N LYS A 113 8.88 11.15 -8.10
CA LYS A 113 8.12 11.75 -9.20
C LYS A 113 7.87 10.77 -10.33
N GLN A 114 8.91 10.05 -10.77
CA GLN A 114 8.79 9.05 -11.82
C GLN A 114 7.81 7.93 -11.45
N PHE A 115 7.88 7.43 -10.22
CA PHE A 115 6.97 6.40 -9.72
C PHE A 115 5.52 6.91 -9.60
N LEU A 116 5.29 8.16 -9.19
CA LEU A 116 3.94 8.74 -9.22
C LEU A 116 3.34 8.72 -10.63
N LEU A 117 4.11 9.19 -11.62
CA LEU A 117 3.65 9.21 -13.00
C LEU A 117 3.43 7.79 -13.56
N ALA A 118 4.29 6.84 -13.18
CA ALA A 118 4.12 5.44 -13.56
C ALA A 118 2.83 4.84 -12.97
N ALA A 119 2.48 5.16 -11.71
CA ALA A 119 1.21 4.75 -11.12
C ALA A 119 0.01 5.30 -11.92
N GLY A 120 0.07 6.57 -12.33
CA GLY A 120 -0.97 7.19 -13.16
C GLY A 120 -1.09 6.60 -14.57
N GLN A 121 -0.03 5.98 -15.09
CA GLN A 121 0.00 5.35 -16.42
C GLN A 121 -0.51 3.91 -16.44
N THR A 122 -0.88 3.36 -15.29
CA THR A 122 -1.42 2.01 -15.22
C THR A 122 -2.78 1.90 -15.92
N PRO A 123 -3.20 0.69 -16.36
CA PRO A 123 -4.50 0.51 -17.02
C PRO A 123 -5.72 0.82 -16.13
N GLY A 124 -5.52 1.01 -14.82
CA GLY A 124 -6.61 1.10 -13.85
C GLY A 124 -7.16 -0.26 -13.42
N SER A 125 -8.19 -0.23 -12.59
CA SER A 125 -8.92 -1.38 -12.08
C SER A 125 -10.35 -0.98 -11.73
N ALA A 126 -11.22 -1.93 -11.37
CA ALA A 126 -12.55 -1.60 -10.87
C ALA A 126 -12.48 -0.75 -9.59
N VAL A 127 -11.52 -1.02 -8.71
CA VAL A 127 -11.29 -0.26 -7.48
C VAL A 127 -10.84 1.16 -7.79
N LEU A 128 -9.85 1.32 -8.69
CA LEU A 128 -9.34 2.64 -9.11
C LEU A 128 -10.40 3.44 -9.88
N SER A 129 -11.31 2.76 -10.58
CA SER A 129 -12.39 3.40 -11.31
C SER A 129 -13.49 3.95 -10.39
N SER A 130 -13.76 3.27 -9.27
CA SER A 130 -14.76 3.71 -8.29
C SER A 130 -14.17 4.62 -7.21
N PHE A 131 -13.26 4.10 -6.38
CA PHE A 131 -12.69 4.81 -5.22
C PHE A 131 -11.61 5.82 -5.62
N GLY A 132 -11.07 5.68 -6.83
CA GLY A 132 -10.00 6.52 -7.33
C GLY A 132 -8.61 6.00 -7.01
N PRO A 133 -7.59 6.83 -7.25
CA PRO A 133 -6.20 6.55 -6.89
C PRO A 133 -5.88 7.04 -5.47
N ASN A 134 -4.96 6.33 -4.80
CA ASN A 134 -4.39 6.81 -3.54
C ASN A 134 -3.51 8.06 -3.82
N MET A 135 -3.67 9.10 -2.99
CA MET A 135 -3.05 10.41 -3.13
C MET A 135 -1.95 10.69 -2.10
N SER A 136 -1.56 9.71 -1.28
CA SER A 136 -0.52 9.90 -0.24
C SER A 136 0.81 10.40 -0.81
N LEU A 137 1.32 9.77 -1.87
CA LEU A 137 2.55 10.19 -2.54
C LEU A 137 2.38 11.55 -3.24
N ALA A 138 1.21 11.82 -3.85
CA ALA A 138 0.93 13.11 -4.46
C ALA A 138 0.94 14.23 -3.41
N LYS A 139 0.32 14.00 -2.24
CA LYS A 139 0.32 14.92 -1.11
C LYS A 139 1.74 15.21 -0.62
N ASP A 140 2.55 14.16 -0.41
CA ASP A 140 3.95 14.31 0.00
C ASP A 140 4.76 15.16 -1.01
N LEU A 141 4.51 14.99 -2.31
CA LEU A 141 5.17 15.77 -3.36
C LEU A 141 4.69 17.23 -3.38
N LEU A 142 3.40 17.49 -3.17
CA LEU A 142 2.87 18.85 -3.03
C LEU A 142 3.47 19.59 -1.83
N GLU A 143 3.68 18.91 -0.69
CA GLU A 143 4.34 19.47 0.49
C GLU A 143 5.79 19.89 0.21
N LEU A 144 6.42 19.28 -0.79
CA LEU A 144 7.76 19.62 -1.27
C LEU A 144 7.75 20.63 -2.42
N GLY A 145 6.58 21.14 -2.81
CA GLY A 145 6.42 22.14 -3.88
C GLY A 145 6.36 21.56 -5.30
N GLU A 146 6.30 20.23 -5.45
CA GLU A 146 6.29 19.55 -6.74
C GLU A 146 4.88 19.54 -7.36
N GLN A 147 4.38 20.72 -7.72
CA GLN A 147 3.01 20.87 -8.25
C GLN A 147 2.86 20.28 -9.66
N GLN A 148 3.82 20.51 -10.54
CA GLN A 148 3.67 20.18 -11.96
C GLN A 148 3.56 18.67 -12.21
N VAL A 149 4.32 17.86 -11.47
CA VAL A 149 4.24 16.40 -11.57
C VAL A 149 2.89 15.89 -11.05
N VAL A 150 2.33 16.51 -10.00
CA VAL A 150 1.04 16.12 -9.43
C VAL A 150 -0.11 16.49 -10.36
N LEU A 151 -0.06 17.67 -10.99
CA LEU A 151 -0.99 18.06 -12.04
C LEU A 151 -0.95 17.08 -13.23
N LYS A 152 0.25 16.66 -13.64
CA LYS A 152 0.39 15.63 -14.69
C LYS A 152 -0.16 14.28 -14.25
N TYR A 153 0.03 13.92 -12.99
CA TYR A 153 -0.55 12.72 -12.42
C TYR A 153 -2.08 12.75 -12.42
N PHE A 154 -2.72 13.88 -12.10
CA PHE A 154 -4.17 14.03 -12.20
C PHE A 154 -4.67 13.79 -13.63
N GLU A 155 -4.03 14.38 -14.64
CA GLU A 155 -4.36 14.14 -16.05
C GLU A 155 -4.30 12.64 -16.41
N LEU A 156 -3.29 11.93 -15.91
CA LEU A 156 -3.14 10.49 -16.13
C LEU A 156 -4.25 9.69 -15.43
N CYS A 157 -4.61 10.06 -14.20
CA CYS A 157 -5.65 9.39 -13.42
C CYS A 157 -7.05 9.51 -14.05
N ARG A 158 -7.33 10.57 -14.81
CA ARG A 158 -8.62 10.74 -15.52
C ARG A 158 -8.95 9.58 -16.47
N LYS A 159 -7.94 8.84 -16.92
CA LYS A 159 -8.12 7.69 -17.81
C LYS A 159 -8.80 6.51 -17.13
N PHE A 160 -8.62 6.35 -15.82
CA PHE A 160 -9.18 5.23 -15.07
C PHE A 160 -10.19 5.64 -14.01
N TRP A 161 -10.09 6.83 -13.40
CA TRP A 161 -11.01 7.25 -12.35
C TRP A 161 -12.26 7.92 -12.94
N THR A 162 -13.31 7.12 -13.14
CA THR A 162 -14.50 7.52 -13.93
C THR A 162 -15.74 7.78 -13.11
N HIS A 163 -15.80 7.38 -11.84
CA HIS A 163 -16.97 7.61 -10.99
C HIS A 163 -17.01 9.03 -10.39
N HIS A 164 -15.85 9.65 -10.19
CA HIS A 164 -15.72 11.00 -9.61
C HIS A 164 -14.67 11.86 -10.34
N PRO A 165 -14.71 11.95 -11.69
CA PRO A 165 -13.70 12.68 -12.45
C PRO A 165 -13.66 14.18 -12.13
N GLU A 166 -14.77 14.76 -11.66
CA GLU A 166 -14.89 16.16 -11.26
C GLU A 166 -14.00 16.51 -10.07
N THR A 167 -13.73 15.55 -9.17
CA THR A 167 -12.84 15.76 -8.02
C THR A 167 -11.42 16.12 -8.47
N LEU A 168 -10.97 15.61 -9.62
CA LEU A 168 -9.67 15.97 -10.18
C LEU A 168 -9.62 17.42 -10.67
N ASP A 169 -10.73 17.99 -11.16
CA ASP A 169 -10.82 19.40 -11.58
C ASP A 169 -10.75 20.36 -10.40
N GLU A 170 -11.41 19.98 -9.30
CA GLU A 170 -11.38 20.73 -8.04
C GLU A 170 -9.97 20.74 -7.46
N TRP A 171 -9.34 19.56 -7.35
CA TRP A 171 -7.97 19.42 -6.86
C TRP A 171 -6.95 20.12 -7.76
N GLU A 172 -7.11 20.04 -9.07
CA GLU A 172 -6.27 20.76 -10.03
C GLU A 172 -6.34 22.29 -9.81
N THR A 173 -7.53 22.82 -9.56
CA THR A 173 -7.73 24.25 -9.26
C THR A 173 -7.01 24.68 -7.98
N ILE A 174 -7.13 23.88 -6.91
CA ILE A 174 -6.48 24.13 -5.62
C ILE A 174 -4.95 24.08 -5.77
N VAL A 175 -4.41 23.06 -6.46
CA VAL A 175 -2.96 22.92 -6.69
C VAL A 175 -2.41 24.10 -7.50
N LYS A 176 -3.13 24.57 -8.52
CA LYS A 176 -2.72 25.75 -9.32
C LYS A 176 -2.67 27.05 -8.51
N GLN A 177 -3.35 27.11 -7.36
CA GLN A 177 -3.28 28.23 -6.42
C GLN A 177 -2.15 28.08 -5.40
N GLY A 178 -1.33 27.03 -5.52
CA GLY A 178 -0.25 26.71 -4.58
C GLY A 178 -0.74 26.10 -3.27
N GLN A 179 -1.96 25.59 -3.24
CA GLN A 179 -2.56 24.95 -2.07
C GLN A 179 -2.53 23.42 -2.21
N ILE A 180 -2.69 22.73 -1.08
CA ILE A 180 -2.78 21.27 -1.04
C ILE A 180 -4.26 20.90 -0.85
N PRO A 181 -4.87 20.14 -1.77
CA PRO A 181 -6.24 19.68 -1.60
C PRO A 181 -6.39 18.79 -0.37
N ASP A 182 -7.58 18.83 0.25
CA ASP A 182 -7.99 17.77 1.17
C ASP A 182 -8.37 16.53 0.33
N PHE A 183 -7.46 15.57 0.30
CA PHE A 183 -7.64 14.31 -0.42
C PHE A 183 -8.57 13.33 0.32
N MET A 184 -9.01 13.64 1.55
CA MET A 184 -9.97 12.85 2.32
C MET A 184 -9.64 11.35 2.32
N ALA A 185 -10.58 10.50 1.91
CA ALA A 185 -10.44 9.04 1.90
C ALA A 185 -9.30 8.53 1.01
N ASN A 186 -8.89 9.30 -0.02
CA ASN A 186 -7.80 8.94 -0.93
C ASN A 186 -6.41 8.92 -0.28
N LEU A 187 -6.29 9.20 1.02
CA LEU A 187 -5.04 9.06 1.76
C LEU A 187 -4.83 7.71 2.44
N SER A 188 -5.87 6.86 2.59
CA SER A 188 -5.86 5.80 3.61
C SER A 188 -6.14 4.35 3.16
N TYR A 189 -6.57 4.11 1.91
CA TYR A 189 -6.81 2.75 1.38
C TYR A 189 -5.65 2.24 0.50
#